data_AF-A0A534QVS0-F1
#
_entry.id   AF-A0A534QVS0-F1
#
_cell.length_a   1.000
_cell.length_b   1.000
_cell.length_c   1.000
_cell.angle_alpha   90.00
_cell.angle_beta   90.00
_cell.angle_gamma   90.00
#
_symmetry.space_group_name_H-M   'P 1'
#
loop_
_entity.id
_entity.type
_entity.pdbx_description
1 polymer ?
#
loop_
_entity_poly.entity_id
_entity_poly.type
_entity_poly.pdbx_seq_one_letter_code
_entity_poly.pdbx_strand_id
1 'polypeptide(L)'
;MEKLAAKNATKVIDLLNERLAFERSGVKLYDTLLGRLRATEDRTLKALLGDVKEHREEEKEHEEWLEGQIRALGGDAHAPTERSVLVQAESEGVERVMRRDDSILHDFHALLTAELADNAGWDLLVQIADEFGDSEAKKQFKKRLHEEEKHLLFVRRTLLELTKRDVSVPPPSAPAD
;
A
#
# COMPACT_ATOMS: atom_id res chain seq x y z
N MET A 1 -1.64 -6.90 21.17
CA MET A 1 -2.59 -5.77 21.16
C MET A 1 -3.15 -5.45 22.55
N GLU A 2 -3.15 -6.40 23.50
CA GLU A 2 -3.68 -6.20 24.86
C GLU A 2 -2.99 -5.06 25.63
N LYS A 3 -1.65 -5.05 25.70
CA LYS A 3 -0.91 -4.06 26.49
C LYS A 3 -1.00 -2.67 25.86
N LEU A 4 -0.99 -2.61 24.53
CA LEU A 4 -1.15 -1.36 23.81
C LEU A 4 -2.56 -0.78 24.04
N ALA A 5 -3.61 -1.60 23.88
CA ALA A 5 -4.99 -1.20 24.11
C ALA A 5 -5.28 -0.82 25.57
N ALA A 6 -4.59 -1.42 26.54
CA ALA A 6 -4.71 -1.06 27.95
C ALA A 6 -4.32 0.40 28.26
N LYS A 7 -3.56 1.07 27.38
CA LYS A 7 -3.23 2.49 27.52
C LYS A 7 -4.40 3.38 27.15
N ASN A 8 -4.98 3.15 25.97
CA ASN A 8 -6.16 3.86 25.49
C ASN A 8 -6.80 3.08 24.33
N ALA A 9 -7.76 2.21 24.63
CA ALA A 9 -8.38 1.34 23.63
C ALA A 9 -9.00 2.13 22.48
N THR A 10 -9.69 3.24 22.76
CA THR A 10 -10.32 4.08 21.72
C THR A 10 -9.27 4.64 20.74
N LYS A 11 -8.14 5.16 21.24
CA LYS A 11 -7.09 5.71 20.37
C LYS A 11 -6.30 4.62 19.63
N VAL A 12 -6.17 3.43 20.20
CA VAL A 12 -5.59 2.28 19.49
C VAL A 12 -6.53 1.79 18.38
N ILE A 13 -7.84 1.73 18.62
CA ILE A 13 -8.83 1.37 17.59
C ILE A 13 -8.83 2.40 16.45
N ASP A 14 -8.74 3.69 16.75
CA ASP A 14 -8.60 4.78 15.75
C ASP A 14 -7.32 4.61 14.92
N LEU A 15 -6.18 4.30 15.56
CA LEU A 15 -4.92 4.01 14.89
C LEU A 15 -4.98 2.75 14.00
N LEU A 16 -5.68 1.71 14.42
CA LEU A 16 -5.86 0.52 13.56
C LEU A 16 -6.82 0.77 12.41
N ASN A 17 -7.85 1.59 12.61
CA ASN A 17 -8.76 1.99 11.53
C ASN A 17 -8.05 2.88 10.50
N GLU A 18 -7.09 3.71 10.93
CA GLU A 18 -6.16 4.40 10.01
C GLU A 18 -5.46 3.40 9.10
N ARG A 19 -4.79 2.39 9.68
CA ARG A 19 -4.06 1.42 8.89
C ARG A 19 -4.98 0.63 7.98
N LEU A 20 -6.12 0.16 8.50
CA LEU A 20 -7.11 -0.58 7.73
C LEU A 20 -7.66 0.21 6.52
N ALA A 21 -7.90 1.50 6.69
CA ALA A 21 -8.35 2.35 5.59
C ALA A 21 -7.29 2.46 4.49
N PHE A 22 -6.01 2.48 4.87
CA PHE A 22 -4.90 2.46 3.91
C PHE A 22 -4.79 1.12 3.18
N GLU A 23 -4.78 -0.02 3.87
CA GLU A 23 -4.72 -1.36 3.23
C GLU A 23 -5.85 -1.55 2.22
N ARG A 24 -7.07 -1.10 2.56
CA ARG A 24 -8.22 -1.12 1.63
C ARG A 24 -7.98 -0.31 0.37
N SER A 25 -7.23 0.78 0.46
CA SER A 25 -6.79 1.55 -0.71
C SER A 25 -5.65 0.83 -1.44
N GLY A 26 -4.68 0.25 -0.74
CA GLY A 26 -3.62 -0.60 -1.31
C GLY A 26 -4.19 -1.69 -2.22
N VAL A 27 -5.14 -2.48 -1.72
CA VAL A 27 -5.87 -3.50 -2.50
C VAL A 27 -6.47 -2.92 -3.79
N LYS A 28 -7.10 -1.74 -3.75
CA LYS A 28 -7.70 -1.10 -4.93
C LYS A 28 -6.66 -0.61 -5.94
N LEU A 29 -5.54 -0.05 -5.46
CA LEU A 29 -4.44 0.40 -6.31
C LEU A 29 -3.84 -0.79 -7.05
N TYR A 30 -3.57 -1.88 -6.34
CA TYR A 30 -3.10 -3.13 -6.92
C TYR A 30 -4.11 -3.77 -7.88
N ASP A 31 -5.41 -3.78 -7.56
CA ASP A 31 -6.46 -4.26 -8.47
C ASP A 31 -6.51 -3.46 -9.77
N THR A 32 -6.31 -2.14 -9.68
CA THR A 32 -6.24 -1.25 -10.85
C THR A 32 -5.02 -1.60 -11.72
N LEU A 33 -3.84 -1.73 -11.12
CA LEU A 33 -2.62 -2.11 -11.83
C LEU A 33 -2.74 -3.49 -12.47
N LEU A 34 -3.29 -4.49 -11.77
CA LEU A 34 -3.57 -5.81 -12.30
C LEU A 34 -4.47 -5.76 -13.54
N GLY A 35 -5.52 -4.92 -13.53
CA GLY A 35 -6.38 -4.70 -14.68
C GLY A 35 -5.60 -4.25 -15.91
N ARG A 36 -4.69 -3.28 -15.74
CA ARG A 36 -3.87 -2.72 -16.82
C ARG A 36 -2.81 -3.70 -17.33
N LEU A 37 -2.15 -4.42 -16.42
CA LEU A 37 -1.18 -5.46 -16.78
C LEU A 37 -1.82 -6.64 -17.52
N ARG A 38 -3.11 -6.93 -17.29
CA ARG A 38 -3.86 -7.92 -18.08
C ARG A 38 -4.19 -7.41 -19.48
N ALA A 39 -4.45 -6.12 -19.62
CA ALA A 39 -4.89 -5.49 -20.87
C ALA A 39 -3.74 -5.08 -21.82
N THR A 40 -2.51 -4.89 -21.31
CA THR A 40 -1.35 -4.56 -22.15
C THR A 40 -1.00 -5.70 -23.10
N GLU A 41 -0.22 -5.44 -24.16
CA GLU A 41 0.40 -6.47 -25.00
C GLU A 41 1.92 -6.61 -24.79
N ASP A 42 2.52 -5.74 -23.97
CA ASP A 42 3.94 -5.84 -23.63
C ASP A 42 4.19 -7.07 -22.74
N ARG A 43 4.95 -8.03 -23.29
CA ARG A 43 5.31 -9.27 -22.58
C ARG A 43 6.14 -9.03 -21.33
N THR A 44 6.97 -7.98 -21.29
CA THR A 44 7.72 -7.61 -20.09
C THR A 44 6.77 -7.20 -18.98
N LEU A 45 5.78 -6.37 -19.31
CA LEU A 45 4.81 -5.90 -18.32
C LEU A 45 3.91 -7.05 -17.87
N LYS A 46 3.47 -7.92 -18.79
CA LYS A 46 2.72 -9.14 -18.44
C LYS A 46 3.50 -10.05 -17.49
N ALA A 47 4.83 -10.09 -17.55
CA ALA A 47 5.64 -10.91 -16.65
C ALA A 47 5.53 -10.48 -15.17
N LEU A 48 5.15 -9.23 -14.90
CA LEU A 48 4.96 -8.69 -13.55
C LEU A 48 3.65 -9.15 -12.89
N LEU A 49 2.74 -9.79 -13.64
CA LEU A 49 1.42 -10.19 -13.13
C LEU A 49 1.48 -11.12 -11.92
N GLY A 50 2.51 -11.96 -11.84
CA GLY A 50 2.73 -12.86 -10.70
C GLY A 50 2.97 -12.07 -9.43
N ASP A 51 4.03 -11.25 -9.42
CA ASP A 51 4.46 -10.44 -8.28
C ASP A 51 3.36 -9.47 -7.83
N VAL A 52 2.73 -8.75 -8.78
CA VAL A 52 1.65 -7.79 -8.45
C VAL A 52 0.43 -8.50 -7.86
N LYS A 53 0.13 -9.73 -8.30
CA LYS A 53 -0.97 -10.51 -7.71
C LYS A 53 -0.62 -10.97 -6.30
N GLU A 54 0.62 -11.39 -6.05
CA GLU A 54 1.06 -11.79 -4.71
C GLU A 54 0.90 -10.63 -3.72
N HIS A 55 1.44 -9.46 -4.05
CA HIS A 55 1.34 -8.27 -3.19
C HIS A 55 -0.11 -7.87 -2.94
N ARG A 56 -0.96 -7.88 -3.97
CA ARG A 56 -2.40 -7.65 -3.81
C ARG A 56 -3.06 -8.58 -2.78
N GLU A 57 -2.66 -9.86 -2.75
CA GLU A 57 -3.20 -10.83 -1.79
C GLU A 57 -2.60 -10.64 -0.39
N GLU A 58 -1.35 -10.20 -0.28
CA GLU A 58 -0.72 -9.80 0.99
C GLU A 58 -1.46 -8.60 1.61
N GLU A 59 -1.70 -7.54 0.84
CA GLU A 59 -2.52 -6.37 1.22
C GLU A 59 -3.92 -6.78 1.71
N LYS A 60 -4.53 -7.76 1.04
CA LYS A 60 -5.85 -8.28 1.44
C LYS A 60 -5.78 -9.05 2.76
N GLU A 61 -4.71 -9.81 3.00
CA GLU A 61 -4.48 -10.45 4.30
C GLU A 61 -4.33 -9.42 5.41
N HIS A 62 -3.62 -8.31 5.14
CA HIS A 62 -3.39 -7.24 6.11
C HIS A 62 -4.69 -6.55 6.47
N GLU A 63 -5.52 -6.22 5.47
CA GLU A 63 -6.88 -5.72 5.65
C GLU A 63 -7.69 -6.63 6.57
N GLU A 64 -7.82 -7.92 6.22
CA GLU A 64 -8.62 -8.89 6.97
C GLU A 64 -8.12 -9.09 8.42
N TRP A 65 -6.80 -9.08 8.59
CA TRP A 65 -6.19 -9.18 9.91
C TRP A 65 -6.48 -7.96 10.78
N LEU A 66 -6.35 -6.74 10.23
CA LEU A 66 -6.64 -5.49 10.94
C LEU A 66 -8.10 -5.42 11.35
N GLU A 67 -9.03 -5.81 10.47
CA GLU A 67 -10.43 -5.92 10.83
C GLU A 67 -10.66 -6.87 12.01
N GLY A 68 -9.99 -8.03 11.99
CA GLY A 68 -10.00 -8.99 13.09
C GLY A 68 -9.51 -8.37 14.41
N GLN A 69 -8.42 -7.60 14.37
CA GLN A 69 -7.87 -6.94 15.57
C GLN A 69 -8.81 -5.85 16.11
N ILE A 70 -9.39 -5.03 15.23
CA ILE A 70 -10.34 -3.98 15.63
C ILE A 70 -11.56 -4.60 16.31
N ARG A 71 -12.14 -5.65 15.72
CA ARG A 71 -13.28 -6.36 16.32
C ARG A 71 -12.92 -7.01 17.66
N ALA A 72 -11.72 -7.60 17.78
CA ALA A 72 -11.25 -8.20 19.03
C ALA A 72 -11.08 -7.17 20.17
N LEU A 73 -10.81 -5.91 19.84
CA LEU A 73 -10.75 -4.81 20.79
C LEU A 73 -12.13 -4.18 21.09
N GLY A 74 -13.21 -4.70 20.50
CA GLY A 74 -14.57 -4.18 20.64
C GLY A 74 -14.88 -2.96 19.77
N GLY A 75 -14.02 -2.67 18.77
CA GLY A 75 -14.24 -1.61 17.80
C GLY A 75 -15.05 -2.07 16.58
N ASP A 76 -15.50 -1.10 15.79
CA ASP A 76 -16.09 -1.31 14.47
C ASP A 76 -15.07 -0.99 13.39
N ALA A 77 -14.76 -1.96 12.52
CA ALA A 77 -13.79 -1.86 11.44
C ALA A 77 -14.34 -1.16 10.18
N HIS A 78 -15.61 -0.78 10.19
CA HIS A 78 -16.26 -0.01 9.13
C HIS A 78 -16.67 1.40 9.59
N ALA A 79 -16.52 1.71 10.88
CA ALA A 79 -16.82 3.03 11.39
C ALA A 79 -15.80 4.05 10.88
N PRO A 80 -16.24 5.21 10.35
CA PRO A 80 -15.32 6.30 10.05
C PRO A 80 -14.78 6.87 11.36
N THR A 81 -13.46 6.82 11.50
CA THR A 81 -12.69 7.41 12.60
C THR A 81 -11.97 8.66 12.13
N GLU A 82 -11.47 9.47 13.06
CA GLU A 82 -10.72 10.69 12.74
C GLU A 82 -9.54 10.39 11.83
N ARG A 83 -8.74 9.37 12.18
CA ARG A 83 -7.55 8.99 11.41
C ARG A 83 -7.89 8.26 10.12
N SER A 84 -8.90 7.40 10.11
CA SER A 84 -9.31 6.70 8.88
C SER A 84 -9.82 7.66 7.81
N VAL A 85 -10.49 8.74 8.19
CA VAL A 85 -10.95 9.77 7.24
C VAL A 85 -9.78 10.56 6.66
N LEU A 86 -8.79 10.91 7.50
CA LEU A 86 -7.57 11.60 7.06
C LEU A 86 -6.82 10.77 6.01
N VAL A 87 -6.48 9.53 6.35
CA VAL A 87 -5.69 8.67 5.46
C VAL A 87 -6.45 8.29 4.19
N GLN A 88 -7.78 8.18 4.26
CA GLN A 88 -8.59 7.99 3.06
C GLN A 88 -8.44 9.15 2.08
N ALA A 89 -8.43 10.40 2.56
CA ALA A 89 -8.24 11.57 1.69
C ALA A 89 -6.83 11.60 1.04
N GLU A 90 -5.81 11.13 1.77
CA GLU A 90 -4.45 10.98 1.26
C GLU A 90 -4.40 9.92 0.14
N SER A 91 -4.95 8.73 0.41
CA SER A 91 -5.02 7.61 -0.55
C SER A 91 -5.83 7.95 -1.80
N GLU A 92 -6.93 8.70 -1.65
CA GLU A 92 -7.70 9.21 -2.80
C GLU A 92 -6.85 10.09 -3.73
N GLY A 93 -5.84 10.78 -3.21
CA GLY A 93 -4.87 11.51 -4.00
C GLY A 93 -4.06 10.61 -4.92
N VAL A 94 -3.56 9.50 -4.38
CA VAL A 94 -2.81 8.48 -5.15
C VAL A 94 -3.73 7.84 -6.19
N GLU A 95 -4.94 7.45 -5.79
CA GLU A 95 -5.92 6.87 -6.72
C GLU A 95 -6.29 7.83 -7.87
N ARG A 96 -6.36 9.15 -7.60
CA ARG A 96 -6.58 10.16 -8.65
C ARG A 96 -5.44 10.20 -9.66
N VAL A 97 -4.18 9.97 -9.24
CA VAL A 97 -3.04 9.88 -10.15
C VAL A 97 -3.18 8.66 -11.06
N MET A 98 -3.48 7.48 -10.51
CA MET A 98 -3.68 6.26 -11.32
C MET A 98 -4.85 6.38 -12.29
N ARG A 99 -5.93 7.10 -11.94
CA ARG A 99 -7.07 7.33 -12.84
C ARG A 99 -6.82 8.38 -13.92
N ARG A 100 -5.70 9.10 -13.88
CA ARG A 100 -5.45 10.25 -14.76
C ARG A 100 -5.26 9.85 -16.22
N ASP A 101 -4.56 8.76 -16.46
CA ASP A 101 -4.21 8.23 -17.78
C ASP A 101 -3.90 6.73 -17.69
N ASP A 102 -3.70 6.05 -18.83
CA ASP A 102 -3.44 4.60 -18.90
C ASP A 102 -1.95 4.22 -18.80
N SER A 103 -1.09 5.15 -18.36
CA SER A 103 0.35 4.91 -18.29
C SER A 103 0.72 4.02 -17.10
N ILE A 104 1.18 2.79 -17.39
CA ILE A 104 1.72 1.88 -16.36
C ILE A 104 2.95 2.48 -15.65
N LEU A 105 3.74 3.32 -16.33
CA LEU A 105 4.83 4.07 -15.68
C LEU A 105 4.28 5.01 -14.58
N HIS A 106 3.21 5.74 -14.87
CA HIS A 106 2.58 6.63 -13.89
C HIS A 106 1.93 5.85 -12.75
N ASP A 107 1.38 4.66 -13.04
CA ASP A 107 0.86 3.77 -12.00
C ASP A 107 1.94 3.32 -11.02
N PHE A 108 3.10 2.88 -11.51
CA PHE A 108 4.23 2.51 -10.65
C PHE A 108 4.78 3.71 -9.88
N HIS A 109 4.72 4.92 -10.44
CA HIS A 109 5.06 6.14 -9.72
C HIS A 109 4.08 6.45 -8.58
N ALA A 110 2.77 6.29 -8.83
CA ALA A 110 1.74 6.44 -7.83
C ALA A 110 1.86 5.37 -6.73
N LEU A 111 2.04 4.10 -7.10
CA LEU A 111 2.31 3.01 -6.16
C LEU A 111 3.53 3.31 -5.28
N LEU A 112 4.63 3.81 -5.85
CA LEU A 112 5.80 4.14 -5.02
C LEU A 112 5.49 5.14 -3.91
N THR A 113 4.57 6.09 -4.17
CA THR A 113 4.11 7.03 -3.14
C THR A 113 3.32 6.32 -2.05
N ALA A 114 2.41 5.41 -2.42
CA ALA A 114 1.65 4.61 -1.46
C ALA A 114 2.57 3.71 -0.63
N GLU A 115 3.43 2.91 -1.27
CA GLU A 115 4.36 1.97 -0.63
C GLU A 115 5.30 2.64 0.37
N LEU A 116 5.78 3.85 0.07
CA LEU A 116 6.63 4.61 1.00
C LEU A 116 5.84 5.03 2.26
N ALA A 117 4.58 5.45 2.08
CA ALA A 117 3.71 5.79 3.19
C ALA A 117 3.30 4.53 3.98
N ASP A 118 3.13 3.40 3.29
CA ASP A 118 2.74 2.15 3.92
C ASP A 118 3.82 1.61 4.85
N ASN A 119 5.03 1.49 4.29
CA ASN A 119 6.20 1.01 5.01
C ASN A 119 6.46 1.85 6.28
N ALA A 120 6.33 3.18 6.17
CA ALA A 120 6.44 4.08 7.31
C ALA A 120 5.31 3.91 8.34
N GLY A 121 4.08 3.64 7.90
CA GLY A 121 2.94 3.39 8.77
C GLY A 121 3.09 2.10 9.58
N TRP A 122 3.52 1.01 8.95
CA TRP A 122 3.82 -0.24 9.65
C TRP A 122 4.99 -0.14 10.60
N ASP A 123 6.06 0.58 10.22
CA ASP A 123 7.20 0.82 11.12
C ASP A 123 6.79 1.62 12.36
N LEU A 124 5.93 2.64 12.20
CA LEU A 124 5.37 3.38 13.34
C LEU A 124 4.58 2.47 14.29
N LEU A 125 3.78 1.54 13.77
CA LEU A 125 3.05 0.55 14.58
C LEU A 125 4.03 -0.36 15.35
N VAL A 126 5.11 -0.81 14.72
CA VAL A 126 6.17 -1.60 15.37
C VAL A 126 6.81 -0.82 16.52
N GLN A 127 7.17 0.45 16.28
CA GLN A 127 7.81 1.31 17.28
C GLN A 127 6.87 1.56 18.47
N ILE A 128 5.59 1.90 18.22
CA ILE A 128 4.60 2.12 19.28
C ILE A 128 4.36 0.84 20.08
N ALA A 129 4.24 -0.32 19.43
CA ALA A 129 4.08 -1.58 20.15
C ALA A 129 5.29 -1.92 21.04
N ASP A 130 6.50 -1.60 20.57
CA ASP A 130 7.73 -1.79 21.35
C ASP A 130 7.78 -0.89 22.58
N GLU A 131 7.52 0.42 22.39
CA GLU A 131 7.52 1.42 23.45
C GLU A 131 6.53 1.07 24.57
N PHE A 132 5.36 0.55 24.22
CA PHE A 132 4.36 0.12 25.21
C PHE A 132 4.51 -1.34 25.68
N GLY A 133 5.56 -2.03 25.25
CA GLY A 133 5.93 -3.38 25.72
C GLY A 133 4.97 -4.49 25.27
N ASP A 134 4.22 -4.28 24.18
CA ASP A 134 3.32 -5.26 23.56
C ASP A 134 4.08 -6.13 22.54
N SER A 135 4.83 -7.10 23.05
CA SER A 135 5.68 -7.97 22.23
C SER A 135 4.92 -8.77 21.17
N GLU A 136 3.66 -9.13 21.43
CA GLU A 136 2.85 -9.86 20.46
C GLU A 136 2.38 -8.92 19.35
N ALA A 137 1.88 -7.71 19.67
CA ALA A 137 1.58 -6.71 18.65
C ALA A 137 2.80 -6.40 17.78
N LYS A 138 3.95 -6.14 18.42
CA LYS A 138 5.22 -5.86 17.74
C LYS A 138 5.58 -6.97 16.75
N LYS A 139 5.45 -8.23 17.15
CA LYS A 139 5.73 -9.39 16.29
C LYS A 139 4.82 -9.42 15.07
N GLN A 140 3.51 -9.20 15.26
CA GLN A 140 2.53 -9.21 14.17
C GLN A 140 2.72 -8.04 13.20
N PHE A 141 3.05 -6.85 13.72
CA PHE A 141 3.37 -5.68 12.88
C PHE A 141 4.67 -5.86 12.12
N LYS A 142 5.71 -6.46 12.73
CA LYS A 142 6.97 -6.75 12.04
C LYS A 142 6.82 -7.74 10.88
N LYS A 143 5.90 -8.70 10.99
CA LYS A 143 5.59 -9.62 9.88
C LYS A 143 5.15 -8.81 8.65
N ARG A 144 4.18 -7.92 8.85
CA ARG A 144 3.57 -7.10 7.77
C ARG A 144 4.53 -6.06 7.23
N LEU A 145 5.28 -5.38 8.11
CA LEU A 145 6.36 -4.50 7.70
C LEU A 145 7.36 -5.22 6.77
N HIS A 146 7.69 -6.48 7.05
CA HIS A 146 8.61 -7.24 6.20
C HIS A 146 8.00 -7.62 4.84
N GLU A 147 6.68 -7.78 4.76
CA GLU A 147 5.94 -7.98 3.50
C GLU A 147 5.97 -6.65 2.71
N GLU A 148 5.64 -5.53 3.35
CA GLU A 148 5.68 -4.19 2.73
C GLU A 148 7.09 -3.74 2.30
N GLU A 149 8.14 -4.15 3.01
CA GLU A 149 9.52 -3.92 2.57
C GLU A 149 9.79 -4.57 1.20
N LYS A 150 9.19 -5.73 0.92
CA LYS A 150 9.32 -6.40 -0.38
C LYS A 150 8.49 -5.70 -1.45
N HIS A 151 7.27 -5.28 -1.13
CA HIS A 151 6.41 -4.51 -2.03
C HIS A 151 7.12 -3.23 -2.50
N LEU A 152 7.63 -2.44 -1.54
CA LEU A 152 8.39 -1.23 -1.81
C LEU A 152 9.63 -1.49 -2.67
N LEU A 153 10.39 -2.55 -2.38
CA LEU A 153 11.55 -2.94 -3.17
C LEU A 153 11.17 -3.32 -4.60
N PHE A 154 10.07 -4.06 -4.78
CA PHE A 154 9.54 -4.45 -6.08
C PHE A 154 9.13 -3.21 -6.89
N VAL A 155 8.29 -2.35 -6.33
CA VAL A 155 7.79 -1.14 -7.01
C VAL A 155 8.93 -0.21 -7.39
N ARG A 156 9.90 0.00 -6.49
CA ARG A 156 11.08 0.84 -6.76
C ARG A 156 11.95 0.29 -7.89
N ARG A 157 12.20 -1.02 -7.90
CA ARG A 157 12.99 -1.67 -8.98
C ARG A 157 12.26 -1.59 -10.31
N THR A 158 10.97 -1.88 -10.32
CA THR A 158 10.17 -1.86 -11.54
C THR A 158 10.08 -0.44 -12.10
N LEU A 159 9.79 0.56 -11.27
CA LEU A 159 9.75 1.96 -11.70
C LEU A 159 11.10 2.42 -12.28
N LEU A 160 12.22 2.01 -11.66
CA LEU A 160 13.55 2.31 -12.19
C LEU A 160 13.74 1.75 -13.60
N GLU A 161 13.38 0.49 -13.84
CA GLU A 161 13.52 -0.13 -15.16
C GLU A 161 12.59 0.48 -16.21
N LEU A 162 11.35 0.83 -15.83
CA LEU A 162 10.42 1.53 -16.71
C LEU A 162 10.94 2.93 -17.06
N THR A 163 11.46 3.66 -16.07
CA THR A 163 12.03 5.00 -16.29
C THR A 163 13.26 4.94 -17.18
N LYS A 164 14.15 3.95 -16.99
CA LYS A 164 15.31 3.75 -17.87
C LYS A 164 14.88 3.52 -19.33
N ARG A 165 13.83 2.74 -19.55
CA ARG A 165 13.28 2.50 -20.89
C ARG A 165 12.73 3.77 -21.49
N ASP A 166 11.94 4.52 -20.73
CA ASP A 166 11.31 5.77 -21.14
C ASP A 166 12.35 6.81 -21.61
N VAL A 167 13.40 7.04 -20.82
CA VAL A 167 14.47 8.00 -21.17
C VAL A 167 15.39 7.50 -22.29
N SER A 168 15.33 6.23 -22.65
CA SER A 168 16.12 5.65 -23.76
C SER A 168 15.42 5.77 -25.11
N VAL A 169 14.16 6.19 -25.14
CA VAL A 169 13.42 6.40 -26.40
C VAL A 169 13.99 7.63 -27.12
N PRO A 170 14.39 7.52 -28.41
CA PRO A 170 14.87 8.67 -29.17
C PRO A 170 13.79 9.75 -29.27
N PRO A 171 14.16 11.05 -29.31
CA PRO A 171 13.20 12.11 -29.54
C PRO A 171 12.51 11.90 -30.90
N PRO A 172 11.23 12.27 -31.04
CA PRO A 172 10.54 12.20 -32.32
C PRO A 172 11.35 12.99 -33.37
N SER A 173 11.52 12.39 -34.56
CA SER A 173 12.19 13.06 -35.68
C SER A 173 11.47 14.38 -35.98
N ALA A 174 12.24 15.46 -36.11
CA ALA A 174 11.69 16.75 -36.51
C ALA A 174 10.89 16.58 -37.83
N PRO A 175 9.74 17.24 -37.98
CA PRO A 175 9.00 17.21 -39.23
C PRO A 175 9.93 17.68 -40.37
N ALA A 176 9.88 16.99 -41.51
CA ALA A 176 10.61 17.42 -42.70
C ALA A 176 10.03 18.76 -43.18
N ASP A 177 10.90 19.76 -43.33
CA ASP A 177 10.57 21.09 -43.89
C ASP A 177 10.04 21.02 -45.32
#